data_AF-A0A9X3PUD3-F1
#
_entry.id   AF-A0A9X3PUD3-F1
#
_cell.length_a   1.000
_cell.length_b   1.000
_cell.length_c   1.000
_cell.angle_alpha   90.00
_cell.angle_beta   90.00
_cell.angle_gamma   90.00
#
_symmetry.space_group_name_H-M   'P 1'
#
loop_
_entity.id
_entity.type
_entity.pdbx_description
1 polymer ?
#
loop_
_entity_poly.entity_id
_entity_poly.type
_entity_poly.pdbx_seq_one_letter_code
_entity_poly.pdbx_strand_id
1 'polypeptide(L)'
;MARVQPVQTVPDQFKKWTFDREEPGESPIGLSTGALGTRPTGSWKIKAHPQAPSAPNILVQATPCPDPNCYQILLAEGLTYEYLDLTVLLRPTAEGGQGSGGVVFGLKDPKNFYAVLVDLTAGTLEVIRVLDGKDTVLGRAPVRRKQAPWHSLRVQRNTII
;
A
#
# COMPACT_ATOMS: atom_id res chain seq x y z
N MET A 1 -1.49 -37.49 28.52
CA MET A 1 -0.95 -36.20 29.02
C MET A 1 -0.68 -35.31 27.82
N ALA A 2 -1.49 -34.26 27.59
CA ALA A 2 -1.32 -33.36 26.46
C ALA A 2 -0.26 -32.30 26.80
N ARG A 3 0.80 -32.23 26.00
CA ARG A 3 1.82 -31.18 26.09
C ARG A 3 1.20 -29.88 25.58
N VAL A 4 0.92 -28.95 26.49
CA VAL A 4 0.66 -27.55 26.11
C VAL A 4 1.99 -26.99 25.63
N GLN A 5 2.09 -26.73 24.32
CA GLN A 5 3.24 -26.01 23.77
C GLN A 5 3.12 -24.54 24.22
N PRO A 6 4.21 -23.91 24.68
CA PRO A 6 4.16 -22.49 24.99
C PRO A 6 3.79 -21.72 23.72
N VAL A 7 2.77 -20.87 23.81
CA VAL A 7 2.49 -19.86 22.78
C VAL A 7 3.74 -19.00 22.68
N GLN A 8 4.49 -19.18 21.60
CA GLN A 8 5.59 -18.28 21.28
C GLN A 8 4.95 -16.91 21.05
N THR A 9 5.24 -15.94 21.92
CA THR A 9 4.95 -14.53 21.68
C THR A 9 5.74 -14.13 20.44
N VAL A 10 5.09 -14.12 19.28
CA VAL A 10 5.61 -13.46 18.10
C VAL A 10 5.82 -12.01 18.52
N PRO A 11 7.04 -11.45 18.44
CA PRO A 11 7.25 -10.04 18.74
C PRO A 11 6.23 -9.23 17.96
N ASP A 12 5.64 -8.23 18.59
CA ASP A 12 4.75 -7.29 17.91
C ASP A 12 5.59 -6.55 16.87
N GLN A 13 5.68 -7.11 15.66
CA GLN A 13 6.53 -6.62 14.57
C GLN A 13 5.85 -5.41 13.93
N PHE A 14 5.76 -4.34 14.71
CA PHE A 14 5.29 -3.05 14.24
C PHE A 14 6.41 -2.40 13.42
N LYS A 15 6.19 -2.30 12.10
CA LYS A 15 7.09 -1.59 11.19
C LYS A 15 6.42 -0.29 10.73
N LYS A 16 7.14 0.82 10.88
CA LYS A 16 6.68 2.15 10.45
C LYS A 16 7.71 2.76 9.51
N TRP A 17 7.24 3.30 8.40
CA TRP A 17 8.02 4.14 7.50
C TRP A 17 7.49 5.57 7.57
N THR A 18 8.33 6.49 8.00
CA THR A 18 8.02 7.93 7.93
C THR A 18 8.82 8.64 6.84
N PHE A 19 9.90 8.03 6.35
CA PHE A 19 10.82 8.59 5.35
C PHE A 19 11.62 9.82 5.81
N ASP A 20 11.44 10.27 7.05
CA ASP A 20 12.00 11.52 7.57
C ASP A 20 13.54 11.52 7.69
N ARG A 21 14.14 10.33 7.70
CA ARG A 21 15.59 10.14 7.80
C ARG A 21 16.26 9.86 6.45
N GLU A 22 15.49 9.85 5.37
CA GLU A 22 15.94 9.49 4.03
C GLU A 22 16.14 10.76 3.19
N GLU A 23 17.07 10.76 2.24
CA GLU A 23 17.36 11.96 1.46
C GLU A 23 16.39 12.12 0.27
N PRO A 24 15.91 13.35 -0.03
CA PRO A 24 15.08 13.58 -1.21
C PRO A 24 15.77 13.15 -2.51
N GLY A 25 15.02 12.45 -3.37
CA GLY A 25 15.50 11.91 -4.64
C GLY A 25 15.94 10.45 -4.58
N GLU A 26 16.19 9.92 -3.38
CA GLU A 26 16.57 8.51 -3.18
C GLU A 26 15.38 7.55 -3.30
N SER A 27 15.71 6.26 -3.43
CA SER A 27 14.74 5.16 -3.32
C SER A 27 14.46 4.85 -1.85
N PRO A 28 13.21 4.50 -1.49
CA PRO A 28 12.84 4.28 -0.10
C PRO A 28 13.54 3.06 0.52
N ILE A 29 14.00 3.20 1.77
CA ILE A 29 14.66 2.11 2.49
C ILE A 29 13.65 1.07 2.97
N GLY A 30 13.93 -0.21 2.68
CA GLY A 30 13.10 -1.35 3.09
C GLY A 30 11.79 -1.47 2.30
N LEU A 31 11.65 -0.70 1.22
CA LEU A 31 10.57 -0.82 0.26
C LEU A 31 11.19 -1.00 -1.13
N SER A 32 10.76 -2.01 -1.85
CA SER A 32 11.42 -2.42 -3.09
C SER A 32 10.42 -3.00 -4.09
N THR A 33 10.85 -3.05 -5.34
CA THR A 33 10.10 -3.64 -6.44
C THR A 33 10.72 -4.95 -6.92
N GLY A 34 11.75 -5.46 -6.21
CA GLY A 34 12.53 -6.63 -6.60
C GLY A 34 11.68 -7.89 -6.76
N ALA A 35 10.79 -8.16 -5.79
CA ALA A 35 9.83 -9.25 -5.88
C ALA A 35 8.82 -9.12 -7.06
N LEU A 36 8.82 -8.00 -7.79
CA LEU A 36 7.93 -7.77 -8.92
C LEU A 36 8.51 -8.17 -10.29
N GLY A 37 9.78 -8.58 -10.34
CA GLY A 37 10.43 -8.99 -11.58
C GLY A 37 10.45 -7.88 -12.63
N THR A 38 10.01 -8.19 -13.86
CA THR A 38 10.13 -7.30 -15.03
C THR A 38 8.92 -6.37 -15.25
N ARG A 39 7.94 -6.35 -14.34
CA ARG A 39 6.74 -5.52 -14.51
C ARG A 39 7.08 -4.03 -14.32
N PRO A 40 6.42 -3.08 -15.02
CA PRO A 40 6.57 -1.65 -14.73
C PRO A 40 6.32 -1.37 -13.24
N THR A 41 7.36 -0.92 -12.55
CA THR A 41 7.37 -0.77 -11.09
C THR A 41 6.93 0.61 -10.62
N GLY A 42 6.77 1.55 -11.55
CA GLY A 42 6.64 2.98 -11.26
C GLY A 42 7.96 3.60 -10.81
N SER A 43 8.00 4.93 -10.75
CA SER A 43 9.11 5.72 -10.21
C SER A 43 8.76 6.15 -8.79
N TRP A 44 9.28 5.43 -7.80
CA TRP A 44 9.09 5.72 -6.38
C TRP A 44 10.30 6.47 -5.83
N LYS A 45 10.07 7.65 -5.25
CA LYS A 45 11.16 8.50 -4.72
C LYS A 45 10.76 9.20 -3.42
N ILE A 46 11.75 9.41 -2.57
CA ILE A 46 11.62 10.29 -1.40
C ILE A 46 11.55 11.74 -1.87
N LYS A 47 10.65 12.54 -1.29
CA LYS A 47 10.49 13.95 -1.60
C LYS A 47 10.18 14.74 -0.33
N ALA A 48 10.83 15.89 -0.16
CA ALA A 48 10.47 16.84 0.89
C ALA A 48 9.04 17.38 0.67
N HIS A 49 8.24 17.43 1.74
CA HIS A 49 6.88 17.97 1.67
C HIS A 49 6.50 18.67 2.98
N PRO A 50 6.25 19.99 2.98
CA PRO A 50 6.05 20.76 4.22
C PRO A 50 4.77 20.37 4.98
N GLN A 51 3.78 19.82 4.28
CA GLN A 51 2.54 19.33 4.91
C GLN A 51 2.56 17.81 5.11
N ALA A 52 3.73 17.16 5.14
CA ALA A 52 3.81 15.73 5.39
C ALA A 52 3.19 15.39 6.77
N PRO A 53 2.51 14.23 6.94
CA PRO A 53 1.96 13.84 8.23
C PRO A 53 3.04 13.64 9.31
N SER A 54 4.24 13.28 8.87
CA SER A 54 5.50 13.33 9.63
C SER A 54 6.50 14.07 8.74
N ALA A 55 7.11 15.14 9.25
CA ALA A 55 8.03 15.97 8.48
C ALA A 55 9.47 15.45 8.66
N PRO A 56 10.36 15.60 7.64
CA PRO A 56 10.19 16.47 6.47
C PRO A 56 9.75 15.80 5.16
N ASN A 57 9.65 14.48 5.10
CA ASN A 57 9.63 13.76 3.82
C ASN A 57 8.38 12.90 3.60
N ILE A 58 8.12 12.61 2.33
CA ILE A 58 7.09 11.67 1.87
C ILE A 58 7.65 10.77 0.79
N LEU A 59 6.98 9.64 0.57
CA LEU A 59 7.17 8.80 -0.61
C LEU A 59 6.23 9.28 -1.74
N VAL A 60 6.77 9.43 -2.95
CA VAL A 60 6.01 9.85 -4.14
C VAL A 60 6.18 8.85 -5.27
N GLN A 61 5.05 8.55 -5.92
CA GLN A 61 4.96 7.85 -7.18
C GLN A 61 4.93 8.91 -8.31
N ALA A 62 5.95 8.94 -9.17
CA ALA A 62 6.24 10.05 -10.09
C ALA A 62 5.93 9.78 -11.57
N THR A 63 5.53 8.56 -11.94
CA THR A 63 5.28 8.16 -13.34
C THR A 63 3.82 7.75 -13.56
N PRO A 64 3.06 8.43 -14.43
CA PRO A 64 1.71 7.98 -14.74
C PRO A 64 1.73 6.55 -15.28
N CYS A 65 0.62 5.83 -15.14
CA CYS A 65 0.45 4.57 -15.84
C CYS A 65 -0.75 4.62 -16.78
N PRO A 66 -0.55 4.53 -18.10
CA PRO A 66 -1.63 4.67 -19.07
C PRO A 66 -2.45 3.39 -19.25
N ASP A 67 -1.91 2.22 -18.88
CA ASP A 67 -2.61 0.95 -19.07
C ASP A 67 -3.65 0.70 -17.96
N PRO A 68 -4.86 0.24 -18.30
CA PRO A 68 -5.95 0.04 -17.32
C PRO A 68 -5.62 -1.01 -16.25
N ASN A 69 -4.69 -1.94 -16.53
CA ASN A 69 -4.27 -2.99 -15.59
C ASN A 69 -2.83 -2.76 -15.09
N CYS A 70 -2.42 -1.50 -15.03
CA CYS A 70 -1.13 -1.13 -14.50
C CYS A 70 -1.17 -0.89 -13.00
N TYR A 71 -0.64 -1.87 -12.26
CA TYR A 71 -0.34 -1.71 -10.84
C TYR A 71 1.14 -1.42 -10.68
N GLN A 72 1.47 -0.19 -10.29
CA GLN A 72 2.80 0.17 -9.83
C GLN A 72 2.85 -0.14 -8.34
N ILE A 73 3.49 -1.24 -7.99
CA ILE A 73 3.52 -1.76 -6.62
C ILE A 73 4.90 -1.48 -6.03
N LEU A 74 4.93 -1.13 -4.75
CA LEU A 74 6.14 -1.04 -3.95
C LEU A 74 5.93 -1.88 -2.69
N LEU A 75 6.84 -2.81 -2.41
CA LEU A 75 6.66 -3.86 -1.42
C LEU A 75 7.60 -3.68 -0.23
N ALA A 76 7.06 -3.90 0.97
CA ALA A 76 7.87 -4.13 2.15
C ALA A 76 8.39 -5.57 2.16
N GLU A 77 9.59 -5.76 1.59
CA GLU A 77 10.19 -7.08 1.48
C GLU A 77 10.59 -7.65 2.84
N GLY A 78 10.50 -8.98 2.98
CA GLY A 78 10.87 -9.69 4.21
C GLY A 78 9.83 -9.63 5.34
N LEU A 79 8.67 -9.02 5.12
CA LEU A 79 7.58 -9.00 6.09
C LEU A 79 6.47 -9.99 5.72
N THR A 80 6.13 -10.88 6.64
CA THR A 80 5.00 -11.79 6.51
C THR A 80 4.11 -11.66 7.74
N TYR A 81 2.83 -11.35 7.52
CA TYR A 81 1.85 -11.17 8.58
C TYR A 81 0.68 -12.13 8.38
N GLU A 82 0.40 -12.95 9.40
CA GLU A 82 -0.83 -13.75 9.43
C GLU A 82 -2.05 -12.86 9.73
N TYR A 83 -1.94 -11.99 10.73
CA TYR A 83 -2.97 -11.03 11.14
C TYR A 83 -2.52 -9.61 10.79
N LEU A 84 -2.70 -9.24 9.54
CA LEU A 84 -2.28 -7.92 9.05
C LEU A 84 -3.15 -6.81 9.65
N ASP A 85 -2.48 -5.78 10.16
CA ASP A 85 -3.05 -4.46 10.41
C ASP A 85 -2.15 -3.41 9.75
N LEU A 86 -2.55 -2.98 8.56
CA LEU A 86 -1.79 -2.07 7.72
C LEU A 86 -2.52 -0.74 7.61
N THR A 87 -1.82 0.35 7.90
CA THR A 87 -2.33 1.71 7.68
C THR A 87 -1.38 2.50 6.80
N VAL A 88 -1.93 3.21 5.81
CA VAL A 88 -1.20 4.17 4.99
C VAL A 88 -1.89 5.53 5.02
N LEU A 89 -1.09 6.59 4.87
CA LEU A 89 -1.58 7.95 4.66
C LEU A 89 -1.35 8.31 3.19
N LEU A 90 -2.44 8.61 2.49
CA LEU A 90 -2.46 8.86 1.05
C LEU A 90 -2.86 10.31 0.77
N ARG A 91 -2.19 10.92 -0.21
CA ARG A 91 -2.51 12.23 -0.77
C ARG A 91 -2.55 12.12 -2.30
N PRO A 92 -3.64 12.54 -2.96
CA PRO A 92 -3.66 12.67 -4.41
C PRO A 92 -2.56 13.63 -4.91
N THR A 93 -1.86 13.27 -5.99
CA THR A 93 -0.76 14.06 -6.56
C THR A 93 -1.23 15.32 -7.29
N ALA A 94 -2.45 15.31 -7.84
CA ALA A 94 -3.08 16.46 -8.49
C ALA A 94 -4.53 16.63 -8.04
N GLU A 95 -4.99 17.89 -7.95
CA GLU A 95 -6.43 18.15 -7.96
C GLU A 95 -6.96 17.80 -9.35
N GLY A 96 -7.73 16.72 -9.47
CA GLY A 96 -8.26 16.24 -10.74
C GLY A 96 -7.40 15.19 -11.45
N GLY A 97 -6.34 14.67 -10.81
CA GLY A 97 -5.65 13.48 -11.30
C GLY A 97 -6.59 12.28 -11.33
N GLN A 98 -6.65 11.57 -12.46
CA GLN A 98 -7.36 10.31 -12.59
C GLN A 98 -6.48 9.17 -12.10
N GLY A 99 -7.04 8.26 -11.30
CA GLY A 99 -6.33 7.07 -10.83
C GLY A 99 -6.66 6.73 -9.38
N SER A 100 -6.28 5.51 -9.02
CA SER A 100 -6.44 4.97 -7.68
C SER A 100 -5.08 4.85 -6.96
N GLY A 101 -5.09 5.03 -5.66
CA GLY A 101 -3.97 4.68 -4.78
C GLY A 101 -4.44 3.69 -3.71
N GLY A 102 -3.52 2.95 -3.10
CA GLY A 102 -3.97 1.91 -2.18
C GLY A 102 -2.86 1.06 -1.58
N VAL A 103 -3.27 -0.10 -1.05
CA VAL A 103 -2.37 -1.08 -0.44
C VAL A 103 -2.51 -2.43 -1.10
N VAL A 104 -1.38 -3.14 -1.20
CA VAL A 104 -1.31 -4.53 -1.67
C VAL A 104 -0.99 -5.43 -0.48
N PHE A 105 -1.61 -6.59 -0.43
CA PHE A 105 -1.39 -7.61 0.60
C PHE A 105 -1.59 -9.02 0.03
N GLY A 106 -1.07 -10.03 0.73
CA GLY A 106 -1.11 -11.42 0.25
C GLY A 106 -0.45 -11.61 -1.11
N LEU A 107 0.59 -10.81 -1.41
CA LEU A 107 1.31 -10.89 -2.68
C LEU A 107 2.18 -12.14 -2.69
N LYS A 108 1.84 -13.07 -3.59
CA LYS A 108 2.66 -14.24 -3.91
C LYS A 108 3.67 -13.90 -5.02
N ASP A 109 3.18 -13.20 -6.04
CA ASP A 109 3.94 -12.76 -7.21
C ASP A 109 3.17 -11.60 -7.91
N PRO A 110 3.72 -10.96 -8.96
CA PRO A 110 3.08 -9.85 -9.70
C PRO A 110 1.73 -10.13 -10.35
N LYS A 111 1.31 -11.38 -10.39
CA LYS A 111 0.06 -11.84 -11.00
C LYS A 111 -0.92 -12.38 -9.96
N ASN A 112 -0.51 -12.47 -8.69
CA ASN A 112 -1.25 -13.13 -7.63
C ASN A 112 -1.18 -12.32 -6.32
N PHE A 113 -2.17 -11.45 -6.10
CA PHE A 113 -2.24 -10.60 -4.91
C PHE A 113 -3.64 -10.05 -4.66
N TYR A 114 -3.84 -9.46 -3.49
CA TYR A 114 -5.03 -8.67 -3.16
C TYR A 114 -4.65 -7.20 -3.03
N ALA A 115 -5.58 -6.31 -3.34
CA ALA A 115 -5.39 -4.88 -3.13
C ALA A 115 -6.67 -4.22 -2.63
N VAL A 116 -6.51 -3.17 -1.84
CA VAL A 116 -7.55 -2.17 -1.61
C VAL A 116 -7.14 -0.90 -2.32
N LEU A 117 -7.96 -0.47 -3.26
CA LEU A 117 -7.76 0.71 -4.10
C LEU A 117 -8.79 1.77 -3.73
N VAL A 118 -8.34 3.03 -3.67
CA VAL A 118 -9.18 4.19 -3.41
C VAL A 118 -8.99 5.17 -4.56
N ASP A 119 -10.10 5.49 -5.23
CA ASP A 119 -10.19 6.61 -6.15
C ASP A 119 -10.97 7.74 -5.46
N LEU A 120 -10.23 8.75 -4.99
CA LEU A 120 -10.82 9.90 -4.30
C LEU A 120 -11.52 10.88 -5.25
N THR A 121 -11.23 10.81 -6.55
CA THR A 121 -11.88 11.62 -7.59
C THR A 121 -13.22 10.98 -7.96
N ALA A 122 -13.24 9.67 -8.21
CA ALA A 122 -14.45 8.89 -8.47
C ALA A 122 -15.29 8.61 -7.21
N GLY A 123 -14.73 8.81 -6.01
CA GLY A 123 -15.42 8.58 -4.75
C GLY A 123 -15.66 7.09 -4.48
N THR A 124 -14.74 6.22 -4.89
CA THR A 124 -14.87 4.77 -4.75
C THR A 124 -13.71 4.14 -3.99
N LEU A 125 -14.02 3.07 -3.25
CA LEU A 125 -13.07 2.14 -2.69
C LEU A 125 -13.40 0.74 -3.23
N GLU A 126 -12.39 0.02 -3.67
CA GLU A 126 -12.52 -1.33 -4.20
C GLU A 126 -11.56 -2.27 -3.51
N VAL A 127 -12.04 -3.46 -3.18
CA VAL A 127 -11.19 -4.61 -2.83
C VAL A 127 -11.13 -5.48 -4.07
N ILE A 128 -9.93 -5.71 -4.57
CA ILE A 128 -9.70 -6.55 -5.74
C ILE A 128 -8.83 -7.75 -5.39
N ARG A 129 -9.01 -8.82 -6.16
CA ARG A 129 -8.08 -9.94 -6.25
C ARG A 129 -7.52 -10.00 -7.66
N VAL A 130 -6.20 -10.05 -7.76
CA VAL A 130 -5.50 -10.39 -9.01
C VAL A 130 -5.09 -11.85 -8.93
N LEU A 131 -5.56 -12.64 -9.89
CA LEU A 131 -5.26 -14.06 -10.03
C LEU A 131 -4.82 -14.30 -11.48
N ASP A 132 -3.63 -14.87 -11.67
CA ASP A 132 -3.00 -15.04 -12.98
C ASP A 132 -2.94 -13.75 -13.83
N GLY A 133 -2.82 -12.60 -13.15
CA GLY A 133 -2.72 -11.28 -13.77
C GLY A 133 -4.07 -10.67 -14.16
N LYS A 134 -5.18 -11.37 -13.89
CA LYS A 134 -6.54 -10.88 -14.09
C LYS A 134 -7.12 -10.40 -12.77
N ASP A 135 -7.58 -9.15 -12.74
CA ASP A 135 -8.24 -8.55 -11.60
C ASP A 135 -9.74 -8.92 -11.54
N THR A 136 -10.27 -8.96 -10.33
CA THR A 136 -11.69 -9.17 -10.03
C THR A 136 -12.04 -8.36 -8.80
N VAL A 137 -13.09 -7.53 -8.90
CA VAL A 137 -13.63 -6.80 -7.76
C VAL A 137 -14.34 -7.77 -6.82
N LEU A 138 -13.86 -7.86 -5.58
CA LEU A 138 -14.48 -8.65 -4.50
C LEU A 138 -15.52 -7.84 -3.73
N GLY A 139 -15.32 -6.52 -3.66
CA GLY A 139 -16.23 -5.62 -2.98
C GLY A 139 -15.95 -4.17 -3.36
N ARG A 140 -17.00 -3.34 -3.31
CA ARG A 140 -16.92 -1.91 -3.59
C ARG A 140 -17.75 -1.13 -2.59
N ALA A 141 -17.25 0.02 -2.18
CA ALA A 141 -17.97 0.95 -1.31
C ALA A 141 -17.76 2.40 -1.78
N PRO A 142 -18.74 3.29 -1.56
CA PRO A 142 -18.55 4.72 -1.79
C PRO A 142 -17.63 5.32 -0.72
N VAL A 143 -16.77 6.26 -1.11
CA VAL A 143 -15.97 7.07 -0.18
C VAL A 143 -16.23 8.55 -0.40
N ARG A 144 -16.31 9.30 0.69
CA ARG A 144 -16.44 10.77 0.64
C ARG A 144 -15.08 11.40 0.85
N ARG A 145 -14.60 12.16 -0.15
CA ARG A 145 -13.39 12.97 -0.01
C ARG A 145 -13.64 14.06 1.05
N LYS A 146 -12.86 14.02 2.13
CA LYS A 146 -12.81 15.11 3.12
C LYS A 146 -11.99 16.27 2.57
N GLN A 147 -12.26 17.50 3.03
CA GLN A 147 -11.42 18.67 2.74
C GLN A 147 -10.13 18.63 3.58
N ALA A 148 -9.31 17.60 3.34
CA ALA A 148 -8.01 17.41 3.98
C ALA A 148 -7.02 16.91 2.92
N PRO A 149 -5.74 17.32 2.98
CA PRO A 149 -4.75 16.89 2.00
C PRO A 149 -4.38 15.40 2.14
N TRP A 150 -4.51 14.85 3.35
CA TRP A 150 -4.15 13.46 3.65
C TRP A 150 -5.36 12.65 4.12
N HIS A 151 -5.41 11.41 3.67
CA HIS A 151 -6.45 10.45 4.02
C HIS A 151 -5.80 9.17 4.55
N SER A 152 -6.42 8.55 5.56
CA SER A 152 -5.99 7.26 6.09
C SER A 152 -6.76 6.14 5.41
N LEU A 153 -6.03 5.13 4.93
CA LEU A 153 -6.56 3.85 4.51
C LEU A 153 -5.99 2.77 5.44
N ARG A 154 -6.87 2.00 6.08
CA ARG A 154 -6.49 0.89 6.97
C ARG A 154 -7.10 -0.42 6.46
N VAL A 155 -6.27 -1.45 6.38
CA VAL A 155 -6.68 -2.82 6.08
C VAL A 155 -6.32 -3.67 7.27
N GLN A 156 -7.33 -4.29 7.87
CA GLN A 156 -7.18 -5.16 9.02
C GLN A 156 -7.82 -6.51 8.74
N ARG A 157 -7.08 -7.59 9.00
CA ARG A 157 -7.65 -8.93 9.02
C ARG A 157 -8.28 -9.17 10.39
N ASN A 158 -9.61 -9.11 10.47
CA ASN A 158 -10.35 -9.44 11.68
C ASN A 158 -10.64 -10.95 11.72
N THR A 159 -10.38 -11.59 12.85
CA THR A 159 -10.91 -12.93 13.13
C THR A 159 -12.28 -12.81 13.79
N ILE A 160 -13.23 -13.61 13.32
CA ILE A 160 -14.39 -13.99 14.14
C ILE A 160 -13.91 -15.24 14.85
N ILE A 161 -13.63 -15.12 16.15
CA ILE A 161 -13.41 -16.27 17.03
C ILE A 161 -14.74 -16.64 17.66
#